data_AF-W2TXC4-F1
#
_entry.id   AF-W2TXC4-F1
#
_cell.length_a   1.000
_cell.length_b   1.000
_cell.length_c   1.000
_cell.angle_alpha   90.00
_cell.angle_beta   90.00
_cell.angle_gamma   90.00
#
_symmetry.space_group_name_H-M   'P 1'
#
loop_
_entity.id
_entity.type
_entity.pdbx_description
1 polymer ?
#
loop_
_entity_poly.entity_id
_entity_poly.type
_entity_poly.pdbx_seq_one_letter_code
_entity_poly.pdbx_strand_id
1 'polypeptide(L)'
;MKFLLFLLLGLFAGASGQGYDRSGDICNMKEDEGPCKSLQTRWRWDFNEGNCVKFNYGGCGGNKNNFETEEKCLERCTFAVTELKKGCQELLRRRFDLVQKQEKNGN
;
A
#
# COMPACT_ATOMS: atom_id res chain seq x y z
N MET A 1 11.47 -34.16 -16.66
CA MET A 1 11.69 -35.24 -15.65
C MET A 1 12.28 -34.73 -14.32
N LYS A 2 12.06 -33.45 -13.95
CA LYS A 2 12.53 -32.86 -12.67
C LYS A 2 11.39 -32.30 -11.81
N PHE A 3 10.14 -32.53 -12.23
CA PHE A 3 8.92 -32.14 -11.50
C PHE A 3 8.38 -33.24 -10.58
N LEU A 4 8.79 -34.51 -10.77
CA LEU A 4 8.31 -35.63 -9.93
C LEU A 4 9.05 -35.75 -8.58
N LEU A 5 10.19 -35.07 -8.40
CA LEU A 5 10.96 -35.14 -7.15
C LEU A 5 10.44 -34.20 -6.06
N PHE A 6 9.63 -33.20 -6.43
CA PHE A 6 9.10 -32.20 -5.49
C PHE A 6 7.81 -32.63 -4.78
N LEU A 7 7.24 -33.79 -5.14
CA LEU A 7 6.00 -34.31 -4.54
C LEU A 7 6.22 -35.30 -3.39
N LEU A 8 7.46 -35.74 -3.13
CA LEU A 8 7.78 -36.73 -2.09
C LEU A 8 8.42 -36.14 -0.82
N LEU A 9 8.70 -34.84 -0.80
CA LEU A 9 9.10 -34.11 0.41
C LEU A 9 8.01 -33.09 0.74
N GLY A 10 6.89 -33.61 1.25
CA GLY A 10 5.73 -32.83 1.68
C GLY A 10 6.04 -31.94 2.89
N LEU A 11 6.72 -30.82 2.68
CA LEU A 11 6.89 -29.76 3.67
C LEU A 11 6.99 -28.38 3.01
N PHE A 12 5.96 -27.95 2.29
CA PHE A 12 5.63 -26.52 2.21
C PHE A 12 4.12 -26.32 2.16
N ALA A 13 3.40 -26.88 3.15
CA ALA A 13 2.11 -26.34 3.57
C ALA A 13 2.36 -25.10 4.44
N GLY A 14 3.01 -24.10 3.86
CA GLY A 14 3.13 -22.76 4.44
C GLY A 14 2.17 -21.84 3.69
N ALA A 15 0.86 -22.07 3.82
CA ALA A 15 -0.10 -21.00 3.60
C ALA A 15 0.08 -20.00 4.74
N SER A 16 1.13 -19.19 4.67
CA SER A 16 1.22 -17.98 5.48
C SER A 16 -0.03 -17.18 5.15
N GLY A 17 -0.93 -17.05 6.12
CA GLY A 17 -2.08 -16.18 6.03
C GLY A 17 -1.57 -14.79 5.71
N GLN A 18 -1.64 -14.41 4.43
CA GLN A 18 -1.45 -13.04 4.02
C GLN A 18 -2.66 -12.29 4.55
N GLY A 19 -2.55 -11.79 5.78
CA GLY A 19 -3.22 -10.56 6.17
C GLY A 19 -2.65 -9.47 5.26
N TYR A 20 -3.17 -9.40 4.03
CA TYR A 20 -2.77 -8.44 3.02
C TYR A 20 -3.29 -7.09 3.49
N ASP A 21 -2.51 -6.45 4.37
CA ASP A 21 -2.75 -5.08 4.76
C ASP A 21 -2.60 -4.27 3.47
N ARG A 22 -3.73 -3.78 2.92
CA ARG A 22 -3.69 -3.01 1.68
C ARG A 22 -2.90 -1.76 2.00
N SER A 23 -1.88 -1.43 1.19
CA SER A 23 -1.05 -0.25 1.43
C SER A 23 -1.88 1.01 1.67
N GLY A 24 -3.02 1.14 0.98
CA GLY A 24 -3.98 2.22 1.22
C GLY A 24 -4.48 2.29 2.67
N ASP A 25 -4.78 1.16 3.31
CA ASP A 25 -5.33 1.14 4.67
C ASP A 25 -4.29 1.58 5.71
N ILE A 26 -3.01 1.17 5.57
CA ILE A 26 -1.91 1.65 6.43
C ILE A 26 -1.68 3.14 6.23
N CYS A 27 -1.47 3.55 4.97
CA CYS A 27 -0.97 4.88 4.69
C CYS A 27 -2.01 5.95 5.04
N ASN A 28 -3.30 5.61 5.03
CA ASN A 28 -4.47 6.42 5.44
C ASN A 28 -4.60 6.68 6.96
N MET A 29 -3.85 5.98 7.81
CA MET A 29 -3.94 6.19 9.25
C MET A 29 -3.26 7.51 9.67
N LYS A 30 -3.82 8.19 10.68
CA LYS A 30 -3.19 9.36 11.30
C LYS A 30 -1.94 8.93 12.10
N GLU A 31 -1.06 9.87 12.41
CA GLU A 31 -0.01 9.65 13.41
C GLU A 31 -0.61 9.14 14.72
N ASP A 32 0.09 8.21 15.36
CA ASP A 32 -0.21 7.78 16.71
C ASP A 32 1.10 7.62 17.48
N GLU A 33 1.33 8.52 18.42
CA GLU A 33 2.54 8.51 19.27
C GLU A 33 2.52 7.31 20.23
N GLY A 34 1.36 6.74 20.53
CA GLY A 34 1.18 5.71 21.54
C GLY A 34 1.34 6.22 22.98
N PRO A 35 1.15 5.34 23.98
CA PRO A 35 1.11 5.74 25.39
C PRO A 35 2.50 5.96 26.01
N CYS A 36 3.55 5.36 25.45
CA CYS A 36 4.91 5.51 25.94
C CYS A 36 5.48 6.92 25.70
N LYS A 37 6.55 7.28 26.42
CA LYS A 37 7.13 8.64 26.43
C LYS A 37 8.59 8.71 25.97
N SER A 38 9.03 7.71 25.21
CA SER A 38 10.30 7.80 24.48
C SER A 38 10.16 8.83 23.35
N LEU A 39 11.23 9.55 23.02
CA LEU A 39 11.23 10.47 21.89
C LEU A 39 11.96 9.81 20.72
N GLN A 40 11.22 9.07 19.88
CA GLN A 40 11.77 8.43 18.69
C GLN A 40 11.27 9.14 17.44
N THR A 41 12.20 9.68 16.64
CA THR A 41 11.86 10.22 15.32
C THR A 41 11.52 9.06 14.38
N ARG A 42 10.29 9.06 13.87
CA ARG A 42 9.78 8.09 12.88
C ARG A 42 9.22 8.83 11.67
N TRP A 43 8.90 8.07 10.63
CA TRP A 43 8.31 8.58 9.40
C TRP A 43 6.89 8.07 9.25
N ARG A 44 5.99 8.90 8.71
CA ARG A 44 4.62 8.53 8.35
C ARG A 44 4.26 9.12 7.00
N TRP A 45 3.31 8.55 6.29
CA TRP A 45 2.75 9.14 5.10
C TRP A 45 1.77 10.27 5.46
N ASP A 46 1.84 11.39 4.74
CA ASP A 46 0.90 12.50 4.82
C ASP A 46 0.23 12.71 3.45
N PHE A 47 -1.10 12.62 3.37
CA PHE A 47 -1.82 12.85 2.10
C PHE A 47 -1.87 14.30 1.69
N ASN A 48 -1.86 15.23 2.65
CA ASN A 48 -1.92 16.65 2.34
C ASN A 48 -0.61 17.10 1.71
N GLU A 49 0.51 16.58 2.20
CA GLU A 49 1.82 16.81 1.59
C GLU A 49 2.12 15.89 0.41
N GLY A 50 1.40 14.75 0.32
CA GLY A 50 1.67 13.71 -0.67
C GLY A 50 3.06 13.10 -0.50
N ASN A 51 3.58 13.07 0.72
CA ASN A 51 4.95 12.64 1.02
C ASN A 51 5.07 12.02 2.42
N CYS A 52 6.22 11.43 2.71
CA CYS A 52 6.57 10.96 4.04
C CYS A 52 7.13 12.09 4.90
N VAL A 53 6.58 12.27 6.10
CA VAL A 53 6.97 13.31 7.05
C VAL A 53 7.43 12.70 8.37
N LYS A 54 8.29 13.42 9.09
CA LYS A 54 8.74 13.00 10.43
C LYS A 54 7.66 13.26 11.48
N PHE A 55 7.57 12.37 12.46
CA PHE A 55 6.76 12.57 13.67
C PHE A 55 7.44 11.93 14.89
N ASN A 56 6.98 12.31 16.08
CA ASN A 56 7.46 11.76 17.34
C ASN A 56 6.67 10.50 17.70
N TYR A 57 7.37 9.40 17.90
CA TYR A 57 6.78 8.15 18.37
C TYR A 57 7.24 7.86 19.81
N GLY A 58 6.26 7.57 20.67
CA GLY A 58 6.42 7.28 22.08
C GLY A 58 7.21 6.01 22.40
N GLY A 59 7.45 5.16 21.39
CA GLY A 59 8.25 3.94 21.51
C GLY A 59 7.46 2.66 21.79
N CYS A 60 6.15 2.74 22.01
CA CYS A 60 5.26 1.58 22.11
C CYS A 60 3.84 1.92 21.64
N GLY A 61 3.06 0.89 21.29
CA GLY A 61 1.70 1.06 20.76
C GLY A 61 1.72 1.68 19.37
N GLY A 62 0.88 2.69 19.16
CA GLY A 62 0.75 3.36 17.87
C GLY A 62 -0.01 2.53 16.84
N ASN A 63 0.10 2.96 15.58
CA ASN A 63 -0.44 2.24 14.43
C ASN A 63 0.65 1.98 13.37
N LYS A 64 0.25 1.43 12.23
CA LYS A 64 1.16 0.96 11.19
C LYS A 64 1.70 2.06 10.26
N ASN A 65 1.13 3.28 10.27
CA ASN A 65 1.69 4.43 9.56
C ASN A 65 2.88 5.01 10.34
N ASN A 66 3.89 4.16 10.58
CA ASN A 66 5.04 4.41 11.42
C ASN A 66 6.22 3.60 10.87
N PHE A 67 7.18 4.28 10.27
CA PHE A 67 8.32 3.69 9.60
C PHE A 67 9.63 4.23 10.20
N GLU A 68 10.65 3.39 10.24
CA GLU A 68 11.97 3.77 10.75
C GLU A 68 12.71 4.74 9.82
N THR A 69 12.48 4.62 8.52
CA THR A 69 13.15 5.42 7.49
C THR A 69 12.13 5.99 6.51
N GLU A 70 12.50 7.12 5.89
CA GLU A 70 11.71 7.74 4.83
C GLU A 70 11.52 6.77 3.67
N GLU A 71 12.57 6.06 3.27
CA GLU A 71 12.55 5.12 2.15
C GLU A 71 11.53 3.98 2.35
N LYS A 72 11.47 3.39 3.56
CA LYS A 72 10.46 2.36 3.88
C LYS A 72 9.03 2.92 3.81
N CYS A 73 8.84 4.17 4.25
CA CYS A 73 7.56 4.85 4.15
C CYS A 73 7.16 5.09 2.69
N LEU A 74 8.10 5.60 1.88
CA LEU A 74 7.88 5.88 0.46
C LEU A 74 7.59 4.61 -0.32
N GLU A 75 8.40 3.56 -0.16
CA GLU A 75 8.20 2.25 -0.79
C GLU A 75 6.78 1.73 -0.50
N ARG A 76 6.35 1.83 0.76
CA ARG A 76 5.05 1.34 1.19
C ARG A 76 3.89 2.18 0.64
N CYS A 77 4.00 3.50 0.68
CA CYS A 77 2.85 4.40 0.52
C CYS A 77 2.75 5.08 -0.84
N THR A 78 3.85 5.24 -1.57
CA THR A 78 3.81 5.76 -2.94
C THR A 78 3.24 4.72 -3.93
N PHE A 79 3.51 3.43 -3.70
CA PHE A 79 2.95 2.34 -4.51
C PHE A 79 1.42 2.29 -4.41
N ALA A 80 0.86 2.55 -3.22
CA ALA A 80 -0.59 2.64 -3.03
C ALA A 80 -1.21 3.72 -3.92
N VAL A 81 -0.55 4.89 -3.98
CA VAL A 81 -1.01 6.03 -4.79
C VAL A 81 -0.86 5.74 -6.28
N THR A 82 0.22 5.09 -6.73
CA THR A 82 0.39 4.74 -8.14
C THR A 82 -0.60 3.69 -8.62
N GLU A 83 -0.90 2.66 -7.82
CA GLU A 83 -1.94 1.67 -8.18
C GLU A 83 -3.34 2.27 -8.20
N LEU A 84 -3.67 3.17 -7.25
CA LEU A 84 -4.92 3.93 -7.29
C LEU A 84 -5.00 4.85 -8.53
N LYS A 85 -3.90 5.52 -8.89
CA LYS A 85 -3.84 6.39 -10.08
C LYS A 85 -4.03 5.59 -11.37
N LYS A 86 -3.39 4.43 -11.51
CA LYS A 86 -3.58 3.52 -12.66
C LYS A 86 -5.04 3.08 -12.79
N GLY A 87 -5.67 2.70 -11.68
CA GLY A 87 -7.09 2.32 -11.66
C GLY A 87 -8.01 3.44 -12.12
N CYS A 88 -7.81 4.67 -11.64
CA CYS A 88 -8.59 5.82 -12.06
C CYS A 88 -8.36 6.15 -13.56
N GLN A 89 -7.11 6.11 -14.03
CA GLN A 89 -6.79 6.34 -15.43
C GLN A 89 -7.44 5.31 -16.37
N GLU A 90 -7.47 4.04 -15.96
CA GLU A 90 -8.16 2.99 -16.72
C GLU A 90 -9.68 3.24 -16.77
N LEU A 91 -10.31 3.68 -15.68
CA LEU A 91 -11.73 4.05 -15.67
C LEU A 91 -12.02 5.25 -16.58
N LEU A 92 -11.15 6.26 -16.58
CA LEU A 92 -11.28 7.43 -17.46
C LEU A 92 -11.11 7.04 -18.93
N ARG A 93 -10.14 6.18 -19.23
CA ARG A 93 -9.94 5.64 -20.58
C ARG A 93 -11.17 4.87 -21.05
N ARG A 94 -11.70 3.96 -20.23
CA ARG A 94 -12.94 3.23 -20.54
C ARG A 94 -14.12 4.16 -20.78
N ARG A 95 -14.26 5.22 -19.98
CA ARG A 95 -15.31 6.22 -20.18
C ARG A 95 -15.16 6.90 -21.53
N PHE A 96 -13.95 7.33 -21.89
CA PHE A 96 -13.68 7.96 -23.18
C PHE A 96 -14.00 7.03 -24.35
N ASP A 97 -13.56 5.77 -24.28
CA ASP A 97 -13.83 4.75 -25.30
C ASP A 97 -15.34 4.50 -25.50
N LEU A 98 -16.13 4.53 -24.41
CA LEU A 98 -17.58 4.40 -24.48
C LEU A 98 -18.25 5.59 -25.19
N VAL A 99 -17.80 6.82 -24.93
CA VAL A 99 -18.29 8.03 -25.61
C VAL A 99 -18.01 7.93 -27.10
N GLN A 100 -16.77 7.57 -27.47
CA GLN A 100 -16.37 7.40 -28.87
C GLN A 100 -17.15 6.28 -29.58
N LYS A 101 -17.52 5.21 -28.86
CA LYS A 101 -18.36 4.14 -29.41
C LYS A 101 -19.79 4.59 -29.66
N GLN A 102 -20.34 5.47 -28.81
CA GLN A 102 -21.67 6.02 -28.99
C GLN A 102 -21.73 6.93 -30.23
N GLU A 103 -20.70 7.74 -30.47
CA GLU A 103 -20.60 8.58 -31.67
C GLU A 103 -20.54 7.76 -32.96
N LYS A 104 -19.85 6.61 -32.95
CA LYS A 104 -19.75 5.72 -34.12
C LYS A 104 -21.01 4.90 -34.39
N ASN A 105 -21.83 4.65 -33.36
CA ASN A 105 -23.06 3.87 -33.47
C ASN A 105 -24.31 4.75 -33.65
N GLY A 106 -24.16 6.07 -33.56
CA GLY A 106 -25.23 7.06 -33.68
C GLY A 106 -25.40 7.67 -35.08
N ASN A 107 -24.79 7.08 -36.12
CA ASN A 107 -24.97 7.47 -37.52
C ASN A 107 -25.37 6.25 -38.37
#